data_AF-A0A1M7QKE9-F1
#
_entry.id   AF-A0A1M7QKE9-F1
#
_cell.length_a   1.000
_cell.length_b   1.000
_cell.length_c   1.000
_cell.angle_alpha   90.00
_cell.angle_beta   90.00
_cell.angle_gamma   90.00
#
_symmetry.space_group_name_H-M   'P 1'
#
loop_
_entity.id
_entity.type
_entity.pdbx_description
1 polymer ?
#
loop_
_entity_poly.entity_id
_entity_poly.type
_entity_poly.pdbx_seq_one_letter_code
_entity_poly.pdbx_strand_id
1 'polypeptide(L)' 'MEQEIPLELMLKKGKMIQKPWLMSPAERTKWLSGMKQEAKAYLFSIGQPLVYKKDGHYIAEYADGSTKMLK' A
#
# COMPACT_ATOMS: atom_id res chain seq x y z
N MET A 1 -7.56 -37.64 14.52
CA MET A 1 -6.77 -37.56 13.27
C MET A 1 -6.76 -36.11 12.88
N GLU A 2 -5.66 -35.41 13.14
CA GLU A 2 -5.48 -34.03 12.69
C GLU A 2 -5.33 -34.06 11.17
N GLN A 3 -6.25 -33.41 10.45
CA GLN A 3 -6.12 -33.26 9.00
C GLN A 3 -5.08 -32.17 8.75
N GLU A 4 -3.90 -32.58 8.24
CA GLU A 4 -2.92 -31.63 7.71
C GLU A 4 -3.49 -30.99 6.45
N ILE A 5 -3.72 -29.68 6.50
CA ILE A 5 -4.16 -28.90 5.34
C ILE A 5 -2.92 -28.70 4.44
N PRO A 6 -3.00 -29.08 3.15
CA PRO A 6 -1.91 -28.86 2.19
C PRO A 6 -1.47 -27.39 2.15
N LEU A 7 -0.16 -27.12 2.25
CA LEU A 7 0.41 -25.77 2.27
C LEU A 7 -0.01 -24.92 1.05
N GLU A 8 -0.20 -25.58 -0.08
CA GLU A 8 -0.69 -25.04 -1.35
C GLU A 8 -2.13 -24.48 -1.28
N LEU A 9 -2.96 -24.98 -0.36
CA LEU A 9 -4.29 -24.42 -0.05
C LEU A 9 -4.23 -23.28 0.98
N MET A 10 -3.15 -23.20 1.78
CA MET A 10 -2.94 -22.12 2.75
C MET A 10 -2.30 -20.85 2.14
N LEU A 11 -1.81 -20.93 0.90
CA LEU A 11 -1.17 -19.81 0.19
C LEU A 11 -2.16 -19.04 -0.70
N LYS A 12 -3.08 -18.28 -0.10
CA LYS A 12 -3.66 -17.09 -0.76
C LYS A 12 -3.01 -15.84 -0.17
N LYS A 13 -1.87 -15.43 -0.74
CA LYS A 13 -1.15 -14.21 -0.36
C LYS A 13 -1.37 -13.13 -1.41
N GLY A 14 -1.97 -12.00 -1.01
CA GLY A 14 -1.77 -10.73 -1.71
C GLY A 14 -0.27 -10.38 -1.77
N LYS A 15 0.10 -9.48 -2.69
CA LYS A 15 1.49 -9.25 -3.13
C LYS A 15 2.50 -9.02 -1.98
N MET A 16 3.44 -9.94 -1.80
CA MET A 16 4.88 -9.63 -1.72
C MET A 16 5.74 -10.89 -1.94
N ILE A 17 6.54 -10.91 -3.02
CA ILE A 17 7.43 -12.01 -3.41
C ILE A 17 8.85 -11.84 -2.81
N GLN A 18 9.20 -10.65 -2.28
CA GLN A 18 10.53 -10.36 -1.74
C GLN A 18 10.44 -9.44 -0.51
N LYS A 19 11.23 -9.72 0.52
CA LYS A 19 11.30 -8.91 1.74
C LYS A 19 11.90 -7.53 1.41
N PRO A 20 11.32 -6.39 1.86
CA PRO A 20 11.80 -5.05 1.50
C PRO A 20 13.25 -4.75 1.91
N TRP A 21 13.78 -5.45 2.92
CA TRP A 21 15.18 -5.33 3.36
C TRP A 21 16.16 -6.17 2.53
N LEU A 22 15.66 -6.99 1.60
CA LEU A 22 16.46 -7.73 0.61
C LEU A 22 16.42 -7.08 -0.77
N MET A 23 15.68 -5.98 -0.94
CA MET A 23 15.60 -5.23 -2.19
C MET A 23 16.80 -4.29 -2.31
N SER A 24 17.32 -4.15 -3.53
CA SER A 24 18.20 -3.03 -3.86
C SER A 24 17.48 -1.69 -3.68
N PRO A 25 18.22 -0.57 -3.53
CA PRO A 25 17.61 0.76 -3.45
C PRO A 25 16.67 1.09 -4.62
N ALA A 26 17.01 0.65 -5.84
CA ALA A 26 16.20 0.88 -7.03
C ALA A 26 14.89 0.07 -7.01
N GLU A 27 14.97 -1.21 -6.66
CA GLU A 27 13.80 -2.09 -6.54
C GLU A 27 12.87 -1.61 -5.43
N ARG A 28 13.43 -1.21 -4.29
CA ARG A 28 12.66 -0.67 -3.17
C ARG A 28 11.93 0.60 -3.56
N THR A 29 12.58 1.49 -4.32
CA THR A 29 11.95 2.73 -4.82
C THR A 29 10.78 2.42 -5.75
N LYS A 30 10.97 1.49 -6.70
CA LYS A 30 9.91 1.05 -7.62
C LYS A 30 8.75 0.40 -6.87
N TRP A 31 9.05 -0.45 -5.90
CA TRP A 31 8.06 -1.12 -5.05
C TRP A 31 7.26 -0.13 -4.21
N LEU A 32 7.92 0.83 -3.56
CA LEU A 32 7.27 1.89 -2.78
C LEU A 32 6.35 2.76 -3.65
N SER A 33 6.80 3.09 -4.86
CA SER A 33 5.98 3.84 -5.83
C SER A 33 4.72 3.06 -6.23
N GLY A 34 4.88 1.77 -6.55
CA GLY A 34 3.74 0.89 -6.88
C GLY A 34 2.75 0.76 -5.73
N MET A 35 3.23 0.54 -4.51
CA MET A 35 2.39 0.46 -3.32
C MET A 35 1.60 1.75 -3.05
N LYS A 36 2.22 2.91 -3.24
CA LYS A 36 1.51 4.20 -3.10
C LYS A 36 0.37 4.33 -4.10
N GLN A 37 0.58 3.92 -5.36
CA GLN A 37 -0.46 3.97 -6.38
C GLN A 37 -1.61 2.99 -6.07
N GLU A 38 -1.28 1.77 -5.65
CA GLU A 38 -2.29 0.77 -5.26
C GLU A 38 -3.11 1.24 -4.04
N ALA A 39 -2.44 1.76 -3.00
CA ALA A 39 -3.10 2.29 -1.81
C ALA A 39 -4.00 3.49 -2.15
N LYS A 40 -3.51 4.42 -2.97
CA LYS A 40 -4.28 5.58 -3.45
C LYS A 40 -5.52 5.14 -4.23
N ALA A 41 -5.37 4.21 -5.17
CA ALA A 41 -6.48 3.68 -5.96
C ALA A 41 -7.53 2.98 -5.09
N TYR A 42 -7.10 2.20 -4.09
CA TYR A 42 -8.00 1.54 -3.15
C TYR A 42 -8.75 2.56 -2.27
N LEU A 43 -8.05 3.52 -1.67
CA LEU A 43 -8.69 4.54 -0.83
C LEU A 43 -9.74 5.32 -1.63
N PHE A 44 -9.42 5.67 -2.87
CA PHE A 44 -10.33 6.41 -3.73
C PHE A 44 -11.54 5.59 -4.15
N SER A 45 -11.38 4.28 -4.38
CA SER A 45 -12.51 3.41 -4.75
C SER A 45 -13.53 3.25 -3.61
N ILE A 46 -13.11 3.45 -2.35
CA ILE A 46 -13.98 3.43 -1.17
C ILE A 46 -14.36 4.84 -0.68
N GLY A 47 -14.08 5.89 -1.47
CA GLY A 47 -14.42 7.29 -1.13
C GLY A 47 -13.59 7.90 0.00
N GLN A 48 -12.45 7.30 0.34
CA GLN A 48 -11.53 7.82 1.38
C GLN A 48 -10.37 8.60 0.77
N PRO A 49 -9.91 9.69 1.42
CA PRO A 49 -8.72 10.41 0.98
C PRO A 49 -7.43 9.67 1.35
N LEU A 50 -6.38 9.89 0.58
CA LEU A 50 -5.02 9.55 0.96
C LEU A 50 -4.48 10.62 1.91
N VAL A 51 -4.19 10.23 3.16
CA VAL A 51 -3.61 11.14 4.16
C VAL A 51 -2.11 10.90 4.30
N TYR A 52 -1.31 11.96 4.19
CA TYR A 52 0.14 11.91 4.35
C TYR A 52 0.69 13.18 4.99
N LYS A 53 1.89 13.08 5.57
CA LYS A 53 2.61 14.23 6.13
C LYS A 53 3.52 14.86 5.08
N LYS A 54 3.44 16.17 4.91
CA LYS A 54 4.28 16.97 4.03
C LYS A 54 4.60 18.30 4.71
N ASP A 55 5.88 18.66 4.76
CA ASP A 55 6.36 19.92 5.34
C ASP A 55 5.81 20.19 6.75
N GLY A 56 5.79 19.15 7.60
CA GLY A 56 5.28 19.23 8.97
C GLY A 56 3.75 19.12 9.13
N HIS A 57 2.99 19.25 8.05
CA HIS A 57 1.53 19.27 8.06
C HIS A 57 0.94 17.97 7.52
N TYR A 58 -0.26 17.63 7.96
CA TYR A 58 -1.02 16.53 7.38
C TYR A 58 -1.85 17.05 6.21
N ILE A 59 -1.80 16.34 5.08
CA ILE A 59 -2.54 16.64 3.86
C ILE A 59 -3.43 15.43 3.56
N ALA A 60 -4.71 15.70 3.34
CA ALA A 60 -5.66 14.76 2.75
C ALA A 60 -5.78 15.07 1.25
N GLU A 61 -5.51 14.08 0.41
CA GLU A 61 -5.66 14.14 -1.04
C GLU A 61 -6.84 13.27 -1.47
N TYR A 62 -7.72 13.82 -2.29
CA TYR A 62 -8.96 13.16 -2.74
C TYR A 62 -8.86 12.66 -4.18
N ALA A 63 -9.83 11.84 -4.59
CA ALA A 63 -9.88 11.22 -5.92
C ALA A 63 -9.97 12.22 -7.08
N ASP A 64 -10.59 13.38 -6.83
CA ASP A 64 -10.70 14.49 -7.78
C ASP A 64 -9.40 15.32 -7.88
N GLY A 65 -8.37 14.97 -7.13
CA GLY A 65 -7.10 15.70 -7.06
C GLY A 65 -7.12 16.90 -6.12
N SER A 66 -8.25 17.18 -5.45
CA SER A 66 -8.30 18.21 -4.42
C SER A 66 -7.44 17.80 -3.22
N THR A 67 -6.86 18.79 -2.55
CA THR A 67 -6.06 18.57 -1.34
C THR A 67 -6.55 19.48 -0.23
N LYS A 68 -6.55 18.94 0.99
CA LYS A 68 -6.93 19.67 2.21
C LYS A 68 -5.86 19.49 3.26
N MET A 69 -5.36 20.61 3.78
CA MET A 69 -4.51 20.60 4.96
C MET A 69 -5.36 20.29 6.19
N LEU A 70 -4.94 19.30 6.97
CA LEU A 70 -5.55 18.96 8.24
C LEU A 70 -4.87 19.79 9.33
N LYS A 71 -5.69 20.36 10.21
CA LYS A 71 -5.26 21.13 11.38
C LYS A 71 -4.96 20.21 12.55
#